data_AF-A0A1H5VZG6-F1
#
_entry.id   AF-A0A1H5VZG6-F1
#
_cell.length_a   1.000
_cell.length_b   1.000
_cell.length_c   1.000
_cell.angle_alpha   90.00
_cell.angle_beta   90.00
_cell.angle_gamma   90.00
#
_symmetry.space_group_name_H-M   'P 1'
#
loop_
_entity.id
_entity.type
_entity.pdbx_description
1 polymer ?
#
loop_
_entity_poly.entity_id
_entity_poly.type
_entity_poly.pdbx_seq_one_letter_code
_entity_poly.pdbx_strand_id
1 'polypeptide(L)' 'MQKIIRWFFLIIGSIWGLNALYVFFFTSPTDEFRVFGAFETNKITAGLIYTILSVLIFWSHWMEKKNQEKKI' A
#
# COMPACT_ATOMS: atom_id res chain seq x y z
N MET A 1 -7.46 17.14 -13.95
CA MET A 1 -7.11 15.70 -13.79
C MET A 1 -7.06 15.28 -12.30
N GLN A 2 -7.94 15.81 -11.44
CA GLN A 2 -7.47 16.32 -10.12
C GLN A 2 -8.08 15.72 -8.85
N LYS A 3 -9.28 15.12 -8.87
CA LYS A 3 -9.92 14.58 -7.65
C LYS A 3 -10.12 13.06 -7.72
N ILE A 4 -10.64 12.54 -8.82
CA ILE A 4 -10.98 11.11 -8.96
C ILE A 4 -9.72 10.24 -8.89
N ILE A 5 -8.68 10.57 -9.67
CA ILE A 5 -7.40 9.87 -9.66
C ILE A 5 -6.76 9.87 -8.26
N ARG A 6 -6.89 11.00 -7.54
CA ARG A 6 -6.40 11.16 -6.18
C ARG A 6 -7.12 10.24 -5.19
N TRP A 7 -8.45 10.19 -5.26
CA TRP A 7 -9.25 9.27 -4.45
C TRP A 7 -8.95 7.81 -4.78
N PHE A 8 -8.78 7.49 -6.07
CA PHE A 8 -8.40 6.16 -6.52
C PHE A 8 -7.07 5.71 -5.91
N PHE A 9 -6.03 6.56 -5.95
CA PHE A 9 -4.76 6.24 -5.30
C PHE A 9 -4.89 6.09 -3.78
N LEU A 10 -5.69 6.93 -3.11
CA LEU A 10 -5.94 6.79 -1.67
C LEU A 10 -6.62 5.46 -1.33
N ILE A 11 -7.61 5.05 -2.12
CA ILE A 11 -8.30 3.76 -1.95
C ILE A 11 -7.32 2.62 -2.16
N ILE A 12 -6.52 2.63 -3.23
CA ILE A 12 -5.52 1.59 -3.49
C ILE A 12 -4.47 1.52 -2.38
N GLY A 13 -3.93 2.67 -1.95
CA GLY A 13 -2.97 2.72 -0.84
C GLY A 13 -3.54 2.15 0.45
N SER A 14 -4.83 2.40 0.71
CA SER A 14 -5.55 1.85 1.86
C SER A 14 -5.74 0.34 1.74
N ILE A 15 -6.09 -0.17 0.56
CA ILE A 15 -6.22 -1.62 0.31
C ILE A 15 -4.88 -2.33 0.56
N TRP A 16 -3.76 -1.79 0.07
CA TRP A 16 -2.45 -2.36 0.34
C TRP A 16 -2.09 -2.31 1.84
N GLY A 17 -2.39 -1.19 2.50
CA GLY A 17 -2.17 -1.06 3.95
C GLY A 17 -2.97 -2.07 4.76
N LEU A 18 -4.25 -2.26 4.43
CA LEU A 18 -5.12 -3.25 5.06
C LEU A 18 -4.63 -4.68 4.81
N ASN A 19 -4.14 -4.99 3.60
CA ASN A 19 -3.52 -6.29 3.31
C ASN A 19 -2.26 -6.51 4.14
N ALA A 20 -1.42 -5.49 4.33
CA ALA A 20 -0.25 -5.60 5.19
C ALA A 20 -0.65 -5.90 6.65
N LEU A 21 -1.64 -5.18 7.19
CA LEU A 21 -2.17 -5.42 8.53
C LEU A 21 -2.77 -6.82 8.65
N TYR A 22 -3.54 -7.25 7.66
CA TYR A 22 -4.07 -8.61 7.59
C TYR A 22 -2.95 -9.65 7.66
N VAL A 23 -1.92 -9.51 6.81
CA VAL A 23 -0.77 -10.42 6.79
C VAL A 23 0.02 -10.37 8.08
N PHE A 24 0.15 -9.24 8.78
CA PHE A 24 0.93 -9.24 10.04
C PHE A 24 0.14 -9.82 11.22
N PHE A 25 -1.12 -9.41 11.36
CA PHE A 25 -1.89 -9.63 12.58
C PHE A 25 -2.86 -10.82 12.50
N PHE A 26 -3.27 -11.24 11.31
CA PHE A 26 -4.39 -12.17 11.14
C PHE A 26 -4.02 -13.47 10.42
N THR A 27 -2.76 -13.67 10.03
CA THR A 27 -2.29 -14.91 9.38
C THR A 27 -1.21 -15.62 10.19
N SER A 28 -1.07 -16.92 9.97
CA SER A 28 -0.03 -17.76 10.57
C SER A 28 1.28 -17.69 9.77
N PRO A 29 2.46 -17.90 10.39
CA PRO A 29 3.72 -18.07 9.66
C PRO A 29 3.73 -19.24 8.67
N THR A 30 2.83 -20.22 8.86
CA THR A 30 2.70 -21.42 8.04
C THR A 30 1.79 -21.25 6.83
N ASP A 31 1.10 -20.12 6.72
CA ASP A 31 0.18 -19.88 5.62
C ASP A 31 0.95 -19.63 4.32
N GLU A 32 0.39 -20.07 3.19
CA GLU A 32 0.95 -19.80 1.87
C GLU A 32 0.64 -18.36 1.46
N PHE A 33 1.66 -17.52 1.36
CA PHE A 33 1.49 -16.15 0.89
C PHE A 33 1.88 -16.03 -0.57
N ARG A 34 0.91 -15.65 -1.41
CA ARG A 34 1.15 -15.28 -2.81
C ARG A 34 1.00 -13.79 -2.99
N VAL A 35 2.10 -13.11 -3.28
CA VAL A 35 2.11 -11.68 -3.63
C VAL A 35 1.75 -11.55 -5.11
N PHE A 36 0.84 -10.62 -5.41
CA PHE A 36 0.28 -10.39 -6.75
C PHE A 36 -0.33 -11.66 -7.41
N GLY A 37 -0.68 -12.68 -6.61
CA GLY A 37 -1.26 -13.93 -7.10
C GLY A 37 -0.28 -14.89 -7.79
N ALA A 38 1.00 -14.53 -7.92
CA ALA A 38 1.98 -15.32 -8.68
C ALA A 38 3.27 -15.65 -7.90
N PHE A 39 3.66 -14.83 -6.93
CA PHE A 39 4.93 -14.99 -6.24
C PHE A 39 4.72 -15.55 -4.83
N GLU A 40 5.06 -16.82 -4.65
CA GLU A 40 5.09 -17.42 -3.32
C GLU A 40 6.21 -16.82 -2.47
N THR A 41 5.88 -16.46 -1.24
CA THR A 41 6.83 -15.87 -0.31
C THR A 41 6.41 -16.13 1.14
N ASN A 42 7.25 -15.71 2.08
CA ASN A 42 6.95 -15.85 3.50
C ASN A 42 6.12 -14.66 4.01
N LYS A 43 5.47 -14.85 5.18
CA LYS A 43 4.62 -13.85 5.85
C LYS A 43 5.26 -12.46 5.93
N ILE A 44 6.53 -12.41 6.36
CA ILE A 44 7.24 -11.16 6.60
C ILE A 44 7.45 -10.42 5.29
N THR A 45 7.95 -11.11 4.27
CA THR A 45 8.17 -10.54 2.94
C THR A 45 6.88 -10.05 2.31
N ALA A 46 5.80 -10.85 2.38
CA ALA A 46 4.49 -10.43 1.88
C ALA A 46 3.97 -9.17 2.59
N GLY A 47 4.03 -9.16 3.93
CA GLY A 47 3.62 -8.01 4.75
C GLY A 47 4.43 -6.75 4.42
N LEU A 48 5.76 -6.88 4.30
CA LEU A 48 6.66 -5.78 3.95
C LEU A 48 6.37 -5.23 2.55
N ILE A 49 6.13 -6.10 1.56
CA ILE A 49 5.78 -5.65 0.20
C ILE A 49 4.50 -4.81 0.23
N TYR A 50 3.46 -5.30 0.89
CA TYR A 50 2.19 -4.56 1.02
C TYR A 50 2.36 -3.24 1.78
N THR A 51 3.19 -3.21 2.84
CA THR A 51 3.51 -1.97 3.56
C THR A 51 4.24 -0.97 2.67
N ILE A 52 5.28 -1.40 1.95
CA ILE A 52 6.07 -0.53 1.06
C ILE A 52 5.17 0.10 -0.01
N LEU A 53 4.31 -0.69 -0.65
CA LEU A 53 3.36 -0.19 -1.65
C LEU A 53 2.41 0.86 -1.07
N SER A 54 1.85 0.58 0.12
CA SER A 54 0.97 1.52 0.82
C SER A 54 1.68 2.83 1.15
N VAL A 55 2.88 2.76 1.74
CA VAL A 55 3.68 3.94 2.14
C VAL A 55 4.08 4.76 0.92
N LEU A 56 4.53 4.14 -0.17
CA LEU A 56 4.91 4.85 -1.39
C LEU A 56 3.73 5.64 -1.99
N ILE A 57 2.55 5.04 -2.00
CA ILE A 57 1.33 5.70 -2.48
C ILE A 57 0.98 6.90 -1.59
N PHE A 58 0.93 6.72 -0.27
CA PHE A 58 0.63 7.84 0.64
C PHE A 58 1.70 8.93 0.62
N TRP A 59 2.97 8.55 0.49
CA TRP A 59 4.08 9.49 0.37
C TRP A 59 3.97 10.32 -0.91
N SER A 60 3.72 9.68 -2.06
CA SER A 60 3.53 10.38 -3.33
C SER A 60 2.37 11.38 -3.25
N HIS A 61 1.28 10.99 -2.61
CA HIS A 61 0.12 11.85 -2.40
C HIS A 61 0.46 13.06 -1.51
N TRP A 62 1.22 12.84 -0.43
CA TRP A 62 1.67 13.91 0.46
C TRP A 62 2.60 14.90 -0.25
N MET A 63 3.53 14.41 -1.07
CA MET A 63 4.43 15.23 -1.87
C MET A 63 3.68 16.06 -2.91
N GLU A 64 2.68 15.49 -3.57
CA GLU A 64 1.81 16.22 -4.51
C GLU A 64 1.09 17.38 -3.81
N LYS A 65 0.50 17.11 -2.63
CA LYS A 65 -0.16 18.14 -1.83
C LYS A 65 0.79 19.29 -1.46
N LYS A 66 2.00 18.97 -0.97
CA LYS A 66 3.03 19.97 -0.65
C LYS A 66 3.44 20.83 -1.84
N ASN A 67 3.54 20.24 -3.04
CA ASN A 67 3.90 20.96 -4.26
C ASN A 67 2.78 21.90 -4.74
N GLN A 68 1.51 21.58 -4.45
CA GLN A 68 0.38 22.48 -4.74
C GLN A 68 0.35 23.66 -3.78
N GLU A 69 0.63 23.44 -2.49
CA GLU A 69 0.67 24.51 -1.47
C GLU A 69 1.79 25.53 -1.72
N LYS A 70 2.95 25.10 -2.23
CA LYS A 70 4.07 26.02 -2.57
C LYS A 70 3.85 26.88 -3.82
N LYS A 71 2.84 26.58 -4.64
CA LYS A 71 2.52 27.33 -5.88
C LYS A 71 1.49 28.45 -5.65
N ILE A 72 0.93 28.55 -4.44
CA ILE A 72 -0.02 29.57 -4.00
C ILE A 72 0.76 30.58 -3.16
#